data_AF-A0A9P1DHQ2-F1
#
_entry.id   AF-A0A9P1DHQ2-F1
#
_cell.length_a   1.000
_cell.length_b   1.000
_cell.length_c   1.000
_cell.angle_alpha   90.00
_cell.angle_beta   90.00
_cell.angle_gamma   90.00
#
_symmetry.space_group_name_H-M   'P 1'
#
loop_
_entity.id
_entity.type
_entity.pdbx_description
1 polymer ?
#
loop_
_entity_poly.entity_id
_entity_poly.type
_entity_poly.pdbx_seq_one_letter_code
_entity_poly.pdbx_strand_id
1 'polypeptide(L)'
;MALRNALAKLSGRSSARRFWKAIKKGYPILQPVPRESVHERTSYSTDFLYILTTDQLRMAGFRRAISQQSAKHVLEIGCGPWAPLVEFSLEAADKVTAVEASSAHAQMAQQQMAHHGERVQVLSGRSLSLPTERLAAHSPDLVVAELLGYTASEEGAPAVLADLQRRLGPVKTVPRRASSLMVPVRPLRLSRYDRIRNWLLHSSWLRQELEIGLYDSRNFPKSLELAPEQLWEDYHFSCLDELEPQLLQKRHLTFSVPPGSEVGGVLLWMRTELSEGNVIDTRRDFTSWNQYYMHLEPQVCHDGHLDVSIAVDARTEDVKYELQVGSRSFQMGTAVDKKLLIILRDGRKLIGWLRTFDQFANLLVEHVVERHIIFEEKVYADIYLGTMLIRGENVCLFGEVDPDRQDGLREAPLAYVLAKEAQNEASDGKKGMDLFADAEP
;
A
#
# COMPACT_ATOMS: atom_id res chain seq x y z
N MET A 1 -12.93 -16.00 -21.88
CA MET A 1 -11.88 -15.10 -21.36
C MET A 1 -11.63 -13.89 -22.27
N ALA A 2 -11.42 -14.05 -23.58
CA ALA A 2 -11.19 -12.95 -24.52
C ALA A 2 -12.25 -11.82 -24.49
N LEU A 3 -13.54 -12.17 -24.41
CA LEU A 3 -14.63 -11.18 -24.28
C LEU A 3 -14.55 -10.37 -22.97
N ARG A 4 -14.19 -11.00 -21.84
CA ARG A 4 -14.00 -10.31 -20.55
C ARG A 4 -12.83 -9.33 -20.62
N ASN A 5 -11.72 -9.72 -21.24
CA ASN A 5 -10.56 -8.85 -21.43
C ASN A 5 -10.89 -7.66 -22.36
N ALA A 6 -11.65 -7.89 -23.43
CA ALA A 6 -12.09 -6.83 -24.34
C ALA A 6 -13.03 -5.82 -23.64
N LEU A 7 -13.98 -6.32 -22.83
CA LEU A 7 -14.87 -5.48 -22.02
C LEU A 7 -14.10 -4.68 -20.97
N ALA A 8 -13.11 -5.29 -20.29
CA ALA A 8 -12.24 -4.60 -19.34
C ALA A 8 -11.43 -3.47 -20.04
N LYS A 9 -10.87 -3.71 -21.23
CA LYS A 9 -10.19 -2.66 -22.01
C LYS A 9 -11.14 -1.51 -22.38
N LEU A 10 -12.39 -1.81 -22.76
CA LEU A 10 -13.39 -0.77 -23.09
C LEU A 10 -13.80 0.05 -21.86
N SER A 11 -14.03 -0.61 -20.72
CA SER A 11 -14.29 0.05 -19.44
C SER A 11 -13.13 0.98 -19.05
N GLY A 12 -11.92 0.43 -19.03
CA GLY A 12 -10.69 1.17 -18.74
C GLY A 12 -10.48 2.39 -19.65
N ARG A 13 -10.75 2.29 -20.96
CA ARG A 13 -10.69 3.45 -21.88
C ARG A 13 -11.65 4.57 -21.49
N SER A 14 -12.88 4.21 -21.11
CA SER A 14 -13.88 5.19 -20.67
C SER A 14 -13.47 5.88 -19.36
N SER A 15 -12.91 5.11 -18.43
CA SER A 15 -12.44 5.56 -17.12
C SER A 15 -11.21 6.47 -17.27
N ALA A 16 -10.22 6.07 -18.09
CA ALA A 16 -9.06 6.89 -18.43
C ALA A 16 -9.44 8.23 -19.06
N ARG A 17 -10.38 8.25 -20.02
CA ARG A 17 -10.84 9.51 -20.61
C ARG A 17 -11.47 10.45 -19.58
N ARG A 18 -12.26 9.91 -18.65
CA ARG A 18 -12.87 10.69 -17.56
C ARG A 18 -11.81 11.22 -16.59
N PHE A 19 -10.90 10.36 -16.17
CA PHE A 19 -9.77 10.67 -15.29
C PHE A 19 -8.92 11.81 -15.86
N TRP A 20 -8.37 11.66 -17.07
CA TRP A 20 -7.53 12.68 -17.69
C TRP A 20 -8.27 13.99 -17.98
N LYS A 21 -9.57 13.93 -18.26
CA LYS A 21 -10.41 15.14 -18.40
C LYS A 21 -10.59 15.86 -17.07
N ALA A 22 -10.70 15.14 -15.96
CA ALA A 22 -10.83 15.72 -14.63
C ALA A 22 -9.54 16.42 -14.20
N ILE A 23 -8.40 15.76 -14.37
CA ILE A 23 -7.08 16.26 -13.98
C ILE A 23 -6.76 17.59 -14.65
N LYS A 24 -7.06 17.71 -15.96
CA LYS A 24 -6.77 18.91 -16.76
C LYS A 24 -7.59 20.15 -16.38
N LYS A 25 -8.59 20.03 -15.50
CA LYS A 25 -9.45 21.17 -15.09
C LYS A 25 -8.80 22.08 -14.04
N GLY A 26 -7.62 21.72 -13.49
CA GLY A 26 -6.76 22.62 -12.72
C GLY A 26 -7.29 23.11 -11.37
N TYR A 27 -8.37 22.52 -10.86
CA TYR A 27 -8.85 22.80 -9.49
C TYR A 27 -8.32 21.74 -8.51
N PRO A 28 -8.21 22.06 -7.21
CA PRO A 28 -7.76 21.09 -6.20
C PRO A 28 -8.70 19.90 -6.13
N ILE A 29 -8.13 18.71 -6.32
CA ILE A 29 -8.82 17.44 -6.15
C ILE A 29 -8.26 16.79 -4.89
N LEU A 30 -9.14 16.40 -3.98
CA LEU A 30 -8.80 15.77 -2.72
C LEU A 30 -9.68 14.56 -2.48
N GLN A 31 -9.05 13.47 -2.08
CA GLN A 31 -9.74 12.28 -1.59
C GLN A 31 -9.10 11.89 -0.25
N PRO A 32 -9.89 11.80 0.85
CA PRO A 32 -9.37 11.31 2.12
C PRO A 32 -8.78 9.91 1.91
N VAL A 33 -7.56 9.68 2.39
CA VAL A 33 -6.96 8.35 2.38
C VAL A 33 -7.60 7.56 3.52
N PRO A 34 -8.24 6.40 3.24
CA PRO A 34 -8.77 5.54 4.29
C PRO A 34 -7.64 5.13 5.24
N ARG A 35 -7.99 4.78 6.49
CA ARG A 35 -7.02 4.27 7.48
C ARG A 35 -6.53 2.84 7.18
N GLU A 36 -6.92 2.28 6.04
CA GLU A 36 -6.57 0.95 5.56
C GLU A 36 -5.07 0.79 5.29
N SER A 37 -4.65 -0.48 5.18
CA SER A 37 -3.25 -0.81 4.97
C SER A 37 -2.70 -0.26 3.65
N VAL A 38 -1.39 0.02 3.59
CA VAL A 38 -0.75 0.41 2.32
C VAL A 38 -0.97 -0.69 1.26
N HIS A 39 -0.92 -1.96 1.67
CA HIS A 39 -1.17 -3.10 0.77
C HIS A 39 -2.60 -3.15 0.20
N GLU A 40 -3.62 -2.84 0.99
CA GLU A 40 -5.00 -2.72 0.49
C GLU A 40 -5.14 -1.50 -0.43
N ARG A 41 -4.46 -0.40 -0.13
CA ARG A 41 -4.43 0.82 -0.96
C ARG A 41 -3.76 0.60 -2.33
N THR A 42 -2.76 -0.27 -2.42
CA THR A 42 -2.07 -0.60 -3.67
C THR A 42 -2.75 -1.71 -4.48
N SER A 43 -3.87 -2.26 -3.99
CA SER A 43 -4.69 -3.23 -4.73
C SER A 43 -5.54 -2.50 -5.78
N TYR A 44 -4.95 -2.19 -6.92
CA TYR A 44 -5.61 -1.43 -7.96
C TYR A 44 -6.64 -2.27 -8.72
N SER A 45 -7.82 -1.68 -8.95
CA SER A 45 -8.78 -2.24 -9.91
C SER A 45 -8.15 -2.33 -11.30
N THR A 46 -8.57 -3.32 -12.11
CA THR A 46 -8.09 -3.48 -13.49
C THR A 46 -8.31 -2.22 -14.35
N ASP A 47 -9.38 -1.46 -14.06
CA ASP A 47 -9.67 -0.18 -14.72
C ASP A 47 -8.64 0.89 -14.34
N PHE A 48 -8.23 0.97 -13.06
CA PHE A 48 -7.19 1.91 -12.63
C PHE A 48 -5.82 1.52 -13.18
N LEU A 49 -5.47 0.23 -13.19
CA LEU A 49 -4.25 -0.26 -13.85
C LEU A 49 -4.23 0.10 -15.34
N TYR A 50 -5.40 0.07 -16.01
CA TYR A 50 -5.49 0.57 -17.38
C TYR A 50 -5.20 2.07 -17.47
N ILE A 51 -5.71 2.89 -16.54
CA ILE A 51 -5.38 4.33 -16.47
C ILE A 51 -3.88 4.55 -16.41
N LEU A 52 -3.15 3.79 -15.57
CA LEU A 52 -1.69 3.87 -15.46
C LEU A 52 -1.00 3.64 -16.82
N THR A 53 -1.47 2.67 -17.61
CA THR A 53 -0.93 2.42 -18.97
C THR A 53 -1.19 3.55 -19.97
N THR A 54 -2.14 4.44 -19.68
CA THR A 54 -2.46 5.60 -20.54
C THR A 54 -1.75 6.88 -20.14
N ASP A 55 -0.95 6.85 -19.07
CA ASP A 55 -0.08 7.96 -18.70
C ASP A 55 1.06 8.10 -19.71
N GLN A 56 0.88 9.02 -20.65
CA GLN A 56 1.83 9.24 -21.73
C GLN A 56 3.20 9.69 -21.24
N LEU A 57 3.26 10.51 -20.18
CA LEU A 57 4.53 11.05 -19.67
C LEU A 57 5.30 9.93 -18.98
N ARG A 58 4.64 9.20 -18.08
CA ARG A 58 5.23 8.06 -17.37
C ARG A 58 5.67 6.96 -18.35
N MET A 59 4.80 6.55 -19.27
CA MET A 59 5.12 5.50 -20.25
C MET A 59 6.24 5.92 -21.21
N ALA A 60 6.25 7.17 -21.69
CA ALA A 60 7.34 7.67 -22.54
C ALA A 60 8.67 7.74 -21.76
N GLY A 61 8.62 8.13 -20.49
CA GLY A 61 9.77 8.13 -19.59
C GLY A 61 10.38 6.74 -19.45
N PHE A 62 9.56 5.73 -19.12
CA PHE A 62 10.04 4.34 -19.01
C PHE A 62 10.57 3.81 -20.34
N ARG A 63 9.83 3.99 -21.44
CA ARG A 63 10.28 3.55 -22.77
C ARG A 63 11.63 4.16 -23.15
N ARG A 64 11.81 5.47 -22.92
CA ARG A 64 13.09 6.15 -23.14
C ARG A 64 14.20 5.55 -22.28
N ALA A 65 13.95 5.38 -20.98
CA ALA A 65 14.94 4.83 -20.06
C ALA A 65 15.38 3.42 -20.45
N ILE A 66 14.42 2.55 -20.79
CA ILE A 66 14.68 1.19 -21.25
C ILE A 66 15.49 1.22 -22.55
N SER A 67 15.08 2.01 -23.55
CA SER A 67 15.78 2.09 -24.84
C SER A 67 17.22 2.61 -24.76
N GLN A 68 17.54 3.42 -23.74
CA GLN A 68 18.89 3.92 -23.50
C GLN A 68 19.80 2.88 -22.84
N GLN A 69 19.21 1.86 -22.20
CA GLN A 69 19.93 0.75 -21.61
C GLN A 69 19.99 -0.39 -22.65
N SER A 70 21.12 -0.52 -23.36
CA SER A 70 21.39 -1.72 -24.16
C SER A 70 21.40 -2.93 -23.22
N ALA A 71 20.34 -3.72 -23.22
CA ALA A 71 20.15 -4.87 -22.34
C ALA A 71 19.88 -6.11 -23.18
N LYS A 72 20.55 -7.22 -22.88
CA LYS A 72 20.27 -8.48 -23.55
C LYS A 72 19.04 -9.14 -22.95
N HIS A 73 18.94 -9.12 -21.63
CA HIS A 73 17.88 -9.80 -20.89
C HIS A 73 17.34 -8.92 -19.77
N VAL A 74 16.04 -8.66 -19.81
CA VAL A 74 15.37 -7.80 -18.83
C VAL A 74 14.61 -8.65 -17.82
N LEU A 75 14.79 -8.34 -16.52
CA LEU A 75 13.90 -8.80 -15.46
C LEU A 75 12.94 -7.67 -15.08
N GLU A 76 11.66 -7.86 -15.38
CA GLU A 76 10.62 -6.90 -15.02
C GLU A 76 9.87 -7.34 -13.76
N ILE A 77 9.66 -6.42 -12.83
CA ILE A 77 8.96 -6.65 -11.57
C ILE A 77 7.71 -5.78 -11.49
N GLY A 78 6.55 -6.43 -11.28
CA GLY A 78 5.25 -5.76 -11.24
C GLY A 78 4.72 -5.43 -12.63
N CYS A 79 4.69 -6.41 -13.55
CA CYS A 79 4.29 -6.13 -14.94
C CYS A 79 2.80 -5.82 -15.12
N GLY A 80 1.96 -6.17 -14.14
CA GLY A 80 0.53 -5.96 -14.20
C GLY A 80 -0.16 -6.76 -15.32
N PRO A 81 -1.49 -6.65 -15.46
CA PRO A 81 -2.25 -7.46 -16.41
C PRO A 81 -2.04 -7.05 -17.88
N TRP A 82 -1.52 -5.85 -18.13
CA TRP A 82 -1.38 -5.27 -19.48
C TRP A 82 0.06 -5.27 -19.99
N ALA A 83 1.05 -5.47 -19.12
CA ALA A 83 2.48 -5.62 -19.45
C ALA A 83 3.06 -4.60 -20.45
N PRO A 84 2.79 -3.27 -20.32
CA PRO A 84 3.29 -2.29 -21.28
C PRO A 84 4.82 -2.16 -21.27
N LEU A 85 5.47 -2.33 -20.10
CA LEU A 85 6.92 -2.22 -19.99
C LEU A 85 7.63 -3.46 -20.57
N VAL A 86 6.97 -4.63 -20.59
CA VAL A 86 7.48 -5.83 -21.25
C VAL A 86 7.61 -5.57 -22.75
N GLU A 87 6.60 -4.97 -23.36
CA GLU A 87 6.63 -4.59 -24.78
C GLU A 87 7.76 -3.61 -25.07
N PHE A 88 7.94 -2.58 -24.23
CA PHE A 88 9.06 -1.64 -24.40
C PHE A 88 10.42 -2.32 -24.24
N SER A 89 10.52 -3.28 -23.33
CA SER A 89 11.74 -4.06 -23.11
C SER A 89 12.08 -4.94 -24.31
N LEU A 90 11.09 -5.53 -24.99
CA LEU A 90 11.31 -6.35 -26.19
C LEU A 90 11.77 -5.55 -27.42
N GLU A 91 11.61 -4.23 -27.42
CA GLU A 91 12.17 -3.35 -28.45
C GLU A 91 13.69 -3.19 -28.31
N ALA A 92 14.23 -3.39 -27.10
CA ALA A 92 15.63 -3.17 -26.77
C ALA A 92 16.38 -4.42 -26.29
N ALA A 93 15.68 -5.54 -26.02
CA ALA A 93 16.24 -6.76 -25.46
C ALA A 93 15.82 -8.05 -26.20
N ASP A 94 16.66 -9.07 -26.09
CA ASP A 94 16.42 -10.39 -26.70
C ASP A 94 15.30 -11.14 -25.97
N LYS A 95 15.32 -11.06 -24.62
CA LYS A 95 14.41 -11.79 -23.74
C LYS A 95 13.95 -10.97 -22.55
N VAL A 96 12.71 -11.19 -22.11
CA VAL A 96 12.13 -10.57 -20.91
C VAL A 96 11.57 -11.64 -19.99
N THR A 97 11.98 -11.61 -18.72
CA THR A 97 11.35 -12.35 -17.63
C THR A 97 10.52 -11.36 -16.82
N ALA A 98 9.20 -11.48 -16.84
CA ALA A 98 8.29 -10.59 -16.12
C ALA A 98 7.72 -11.29 -14.89
N VAL A 99 7.65 -10.59 -13.75
CA VAL A 99 7.14 -11.11 -12.48
C VAL A 99 5.90 -10.32 -12.08
N GLU A 100 4.84 -11.02 -11.70
CA GLU A 100 3.60 -10.42 -11.20
C GLU A 100 3.08 -11.19 -9.99
N ALA A 101 2.83 -10.47 -8.90
CA ALA A 101 2.41 -11.04 -7.63
C ALA A 101 0.99 -11.62 -7.69
N SER A 102 0.07 -10.92 -8.36
CA SER A 102 -1.30 -11.39 -8.57
C SER A 102 -1.35 -12.48 -9.63
N SER A 103 -1.76 -13.69 -9.24
CA SER A 103 -1.90 -14.81 -10.17
C SER A 103 -2.88 -14.53 -11.30
N ALA A 104 -3.95 -13.77 -11.03
CA ALA A 104 -4.92 -13.36 -12.04
C ALA A 104 -4.29 -12.39 -13.06
N HIS A 105 -3.52 -11.40 -12.60
CA HIS A 105 -2.84 -10.46 -13.50
C HIS A 105 -1.71 -11.14 -14.27
N ALA A 106 -0.95 -12.03 -13.64
CA ALA A 106 0.10 -12.81 -14.30
C ALA A 106 -0.47 -13.65 -15.45
N GLN A 107 -1.63 -14.30 -15.26
CA GLN A 107 -2.31 -15.04 -16.33
C GLN A 107 -2.75 -14.12 -17.48
N MET A 108 -3.26 -12.93 -17.18
CA MET A 108 -3.63 -11.95 -18.21
C MET A 108 -2.41 -11.45 -19.00
N ALA A 109 -1.31 -11.14 -18.30
CA ALA A 109 -0.05 -10.74 -18.92
C ALA A 109 0.50 -11.85 -19.82
N GLN A 110 0.49 -13.11 -19.35
CA GLN A 110 0.94 -14.26 -20.14
C GLN A 110 0.12 -14.43 -21.42
N GLN A 111 -1.20 -14.25 -21.36
CA GLN A 111 -2.06 -14.29 -22.55
C GLN A 111 -1.77 -13.14 -23.51
N GLN A 112 -1.57 -11.93 -23.00
CA GLN A 112 -1.25 -10.75 -23.80
C GLN A 112 0.11 -10.91 -24.50
N MET A 113 1.10 -11.50 -23.83
CA MET A 113 2.47 -11.70 -24.34
C MET A 113 2.67 -12.99 -25.16
N ALA A 114 1.65 -13.86 -25.26
CA ALA A 114 1.79 -15.19 -25.87
C ALA A 114 2.34 -15.17 -27.31
N HIS A 115 2.06 -14.09 -28.06
CA HIS A 115 2.51 -13.92 -29.43
C HIS A 115 4.03 -13.71 -29.59
N HIS A 116 4.73 -13.37 -28.49
CA HIS A 116 6.19 -13.25 -28.46
C HIS A 116 6.92 -14.59 -28.24
N GLY A 117 6.18 -15.68 -27.98
CA GLY A 117 6.73 -17.01 -27.81
C GLY A 117 7.78 -17.08 -26.69
N GLU A 118 8.93 -17.69 -26.97
CA GLU A 118 10.00 -17.91 -25.98
C GLU A 118 10.76 -16.65 -25.57
N ARG A 119 10.52 -15.51 -26.23
CA ARG A 119 11.13 -14.22 -25.87
C ARG A 119 10.57 -13.65 -24.56
N VAL A 120 9.40 -14.10 -24.12
CA VAL A 120 8.79 -13.63 -22.87
C VAL A 120 8.46 -14.80 -21.96
N GLN A 121 8.89 -14.70 -20.71
CA GLN A 121 8.45 -15.58 -19.64
C GLN A 121 7.75 -14.76 -18.57
N VAL A 122 6.49 -15.10 -18.27
CA VAL A 122 5.75 -14.48 -17.15
C VAL A 122 5.76 -15.45 -15.96
N LEU A 123 6.20 -14.95 -14.81
CA LEU A 123 6.27 -15.66 -13.53
C LEU A 123 5.18 -15.11 -12.61
N SER A 124 4.34 -16.00 -12.07
CA SER A 124 3.38 -15.65 -11.02
C SER A 124 4.00 -15.85 -9.64
N GLY A 125 3.94 -14.81 -8.80
CA GLY A 125 4.40 -14.83 -7.42
C GLY A 125 5.09 -13.52 -7.00
N ARG A 126 5.30 -13.34 -5.70
CA ARG A 126 6.08 -12.21 -5.16
C ARG A 126 7.55 -12.41 -5.44
N SER A 127 8.24 -11.37 -5.91
CA SER A 127 9.68 -11.42 -6.24
C SER A 127 10.55 -11.85 -5.05
N LEU A 128 10.24 -11.35 -3.84
CA LEU A 128 10.93 -11.72 -2.60
C LEU A 128 10.78 -13.20 -2.23
N SER A 129 9.73 -13.89 -2.73
CA SER A 129 9.47 -15.30 -2.41
C SER A 129 9.85 -16.25 -3.53
N LEU A 130 10.04 -15.77 -4.76
CA LEU A 130 10.45 -16.60 -5.88
C LEU A 130 11.91 -17.05 -5.71
N PRO A 131 12.28 -18.29 -6.07
CA PRO A 131 13.67 -18.75 -6.01
C PRO A 131 14.60 -17.96 -6.94
N THR A 132 15.86 -17.80 -6.54
CA THR A 132 16.86 -17.00 -7.30
C THR A 132 17.10 -17.57 -8.68
N GLU A 133 17.06 -18.88 -8.84
CA GLU A 133 17.25 -19.56 -10.12
C GLU A 133 16.19 -19.15 -11.15
N ARG A 134 14.97 -18.82 -10.68
CA ARG A 134 13.88 -18.36 -11.56
C ARG A 134 14.05 -16.90 -11.95
N LEU A 135 14.48 -16.04 -11.02
CA LEU A 135 14.68 -14.61 -11.29
C LEU A 135 15.96 -14.35 -12.09
N ALA A 136 17.03 -15.08 -11.78
CA ALA A 136 18.30 -15.05 -12.48
C ALA A 136 18.28 -15.87 -13.78
N ALA A 137 17.12 -16.41 -14.18
CA ALA A 137 17.00 -17.14 -15.43
C ALA A 137 17.44 -16.23 -16.59
N HIS A 138 18.41 -16.71 -17.37
CA HIS A 138 19.06 -15.99 -18.46
C HIS A 138 20.00 -14.85 -18.02
N SER A 139 20.30 -14.69 -16.72
CA SER A 139 21.25 -13.67 -16.22
C SER A 139 20.86 -12.25 -16.66
N PRO A 140 19.80 -11.66 -16.08
CA PRO A 140 19.33 -10.35 -16.46
C PRO A 140 20.40 -9.28 -16.25
N ASP A 141 20.58 -8.40 -17.23
CA ASP A 141 21.51 -7.27 -17.19
C ASP A 141 20.82 -5.91 -16.99
N LEU A 142 19.47 -5.93 -16.95
CA LEU A 142 18.62 -4.81 -16.59
C LEU A 142 17.43 -5.29 -15.76
N VAL A 143 17.16 -4.60 -14.65
CA VAL A 143 15.93 -4.74 -13.88
C VAL A 143 15.02 -3.54 -14.14
N VAL A 144 13.78 -3.80 -14.53
CA VAL A 144 12.74 -2.77 -14.67
C VAL A 144 11.71 -3.02 -13.58
N ALA A 145 11.47 -2.03 -12.71
CA ALA A 145 10.52 -2.17 -11.62
C ALA A 145 9.52 -1.01 -11.64
N GLU A 146 8.24 -1.35 -11.70
CA GLU A 146 7.14 -0.40 -11.54
C GLU A 146 6.65 -0.46 -10.09
N LEU A 147 7.60 -0.20 -9.19
CA LEU A 147 7.59 -0.27 -7.71
C LEU A 147 7.22 1.01 -6.95
N LEU A 148 6.78 2.06 -7.64
CA LEU A 148 6.78 3.42 -7.11
C LEU A 148 5.36 3.95 -6.89
N GLY A 149 5.16 4.61 -5.75
CA GLY A 149 3.90 5.27 -5.42
C GLY A 149 3.97 6.80 -5.51
N TYR A 150 3.13 7.46 -4.73
CA TYR A 150 3.12 8.90 -4.47
C TYR A 150 4.30 9.33 -3.58
N THR A 151 4.85 8.39 -2.79
CA THR A 151 6.18 8.48 -2.19
C THR A 151 7.12 7.44 -2.83
N ALA A 152 8.42 7.65 -2.70
CA ALA A 152 9.43 6.80 -3.33
C ALA A 152 9.43 5.35 -2.82
N SER A 153 9.04 5.11 -1.57
CA SER A 153 9.14 3.78 -0.94
C SER A 153 7.80 3.08 -0.72
N GLU A 154 6.65 3.76 -0.77
CA GLU A 154 5.39 3.18 -0.26
C GLU A 154 4.93 1.88 -0.94
N GLU A 155 5.27 1.67 -2.21
CA GLU A 155 4.92 0.43 -2.92
C GLU A 155 6.01 -0.66 -2.84
N GLY A 156 7.02 -0.46 -1.99
CA GLY A 156 8.02 -1.48 -1.66
C GLY A 156 9.25 -1.54 -2.57
N ALA A 157 9.41 -0.61 -3.52
CA ALA A 157 10.57 -0.56 -4.42
C ALA A 157 11.94 -0.72 -3.72
N PRO A 158 12.24 -0.01 -2.60
CA PRO A 158 13.56 -0.12 -1.97
C PRO A 158 13.89 -1.53 -1.49
N ALA A 159 12.96 -2.19 -0.78
CA ALA A 159 13.15 -3.54 -0.27
C ALA A 159 13.33 -4.55 -1.42
N VAL A 160 12.48 -4.46 -2.45
CA VAL A 160 12.51 -5.35 -3.61
C VAL A 160 13.81 -5.19 -4.41
N LEU A 161 14.20 -3.94 -4.71
CA LEU A 161 15.41 -3.69 -5.49
C LEU A 161 16.67 -4.03 -4.71
N ALA A 162 16.70 -3.82 -3.39
CA ALA A 162 17.81 -4.28 -2.54
C ALA A 162 17.94 -5.81 -2.52
N ASP A 163 16.83 -6.54 -2.39
CA ASP A 163 16.83 -8.01 -2.48
C ASP A 163 17.38 -8.50 -3.83
N LEU A 164 16.92 -7.89 -4.93
CA LEU A 164 17.38 -8.26 -6.26
C LEU A 164 18.88 -7.97 -6.46
N GLN A 165 19.39 -6.83 -6.01
CA GLN A 165 20.83 -6.54 -6.04
C GLN A 165 21.64 -7.55 -5.21
N ARG A 166 21.15 -7.97 -4.04
CA ARG A 166 21.82 -9.00 -3.21
C ARG A 166 21.89 -10.35 -3.92
N ARG A 167 20.83 -10.72 -4.63
CA ARG A 167 20.66 -12.06 -5.23
C ARG A 167 21.26 -12.19 -6.63
N LEU A 168 21.17 -11.12 -7.43
CA LEU A 168 21.64 -11.08 -8.82
C LEU A 168 23.04 -10.48 -8.93
N GLY A 169 23.51 -9.79 -7.90
CA GLY A 169 24.68 -8.93 -7.95
C GLY A 169 24.37 -7.56 -8.56
N PRO A 170 25.39 -6.73 -8.79
CA PRO A 170 25.24 -5.40 -9.36
C PRO A 170 24.55 -5.43 -10.72
N VAL A 171 23.32 -4.93 -10.78
CA VAL A 171 22.51 -4.85 -12.01
C VAL A 171 21.96 -3.45 -12.19
N LYS A 172 21.85 -3.00 -13.44
CA LYS A 172 21.25 -1.69 -13.73
C LYS A 172 19.75 -1.74 -13.43
N THR A 173 19.19 -0.64 -12.96
CA THR A 173 17.77 -0.56 -12.62
C THR A 173 17.09 0.60 -13.34
N VAL A 174 15.83 0.40 -13.71
CA VAL A 174 14.88 1.45 -14.10
C VAL A 174 13.66 1.30 -13.18
N PRO A 175 13.41 2.23 -12.25
CA PRO A 175 14.10 3.50 -12.03
C PRO A 175 15.55 3.35 -11.52
N ARG A 176 16.39 4.36 -11.79
CA ARG A 176 17.75 4.46 -11.24
C ARG A 176 17.73 5.03 -9.83
N ARG A 177 16.89 6.03 -9.59
CA ARG A 177 16.75 6.72 -8.30
C ARG A 177 15.31 7.13 -8.05
N ALA A 178 14.88 7.12 -6.79
CA ALA A 178 13.65 7.78 -6.38
C ALA A 178 13.85 8.52 -5.05
N SER A 179 13.12 9.60 -4.91
CA SER A 179 13.22 10.52 -3.78
C SER A 179 11.83 11.02 -3.40
N SER A 180 11.60 11.28 -2.12
CA SER A 180 10.37 11.95 -1.66
C SER A 180 10.70 13.34 -1.14
N LEU A 181 9.86 14.30 -1.50
CA LEU A 181 9.99 15.70 -1.15
C LEU A 181 8.78 16.16 -0.33
N MET A 182 8.98 17.25 0.41
CA MET A 182 7.98 17.85 1.27
C MET A 182 8.05 19.38 1.18
N VAL A 183 6.89 20.03 1.31
CA VAL A 183 6.80 21.48 1.51
C VAL A 183 5.69 21.84 2.51
N PRO A 184 5.93 22.77 3.46
CA PRO A 184 4.87 23.30 4.31
C PRO A 184 3.93 24.20 3.50
N VAL A 185 2.65 24.11 3.81
CA VAL A 185 1.60 24.85 3.10
C VAL A 185 0.67 25.57 4.07
N ARG A 186 0.13 26.71 3.61
CA ARG A 186 -0.98 27.40 4.26
C ARG A 186 -2.23 26.51 4.29
N PRO A 187 -3.19 26.75 5.21
CA PRO A 187 -4.45 26.04 5.23
C PRO A 187 -5.18 26.11 3.88
N LEU A 188 -5.49 24.95 3.32
CA LEU A 188 -6.28 24.87 2.10
C LEU A 188 -7.75 25.13 2.41
N ARG A 189 -8.34 26.10 1.71
CA ARG A 189 -9.78 26.39 1.78
C ARG A 189 -10.44 26.11 0.44
N LEU A 190 -11.35 25.14 0.42
CA LEU A 190 -12.06 24.76 -0.80
C LEU A 190 -13.27 25.68 -1.04
N SER A 191 -13.41 26.19 -2.26
CA SER A 191 -14.61 26.95 -2.65
C SER A 191 -15.84 26.03 -2.70
N ARG A 192 -17.05 26.62 -2.73
CA ARG A 192 -18.28 25.84 -2.95
C ARG A 192 -18.22 25.02 -4.26
N TYR A 193 -17.61 25.58 -5.30
CA TYR A 193 -17.45 24.90 -6.59
C TYR A 193 -16.45 23.75 -6.53
N ASP A 194 -15.35 23.89 -5.80
CA ASP A 194 -14.36 22.82 -5.64
C ASP A 194 -14.96 21.63 -4.91
N ARG A 195 -15.75 21.88 -3.86
CA ARG A 195 -16.45 20.82 -3.12
C ARG A 195 -17.47 20.08 -4.00
N ILE A 196 -18.28 20.80 -4.77
CA ILE A 196 -19.23 20.17 -5.71
C ILE A 196 -18.49 19.32 -6.75
N ARG A 197 -17.37 19.81 -7.27
CA ARG A 197 -16.56 19.07 -8.25
C ARG A 197 -15.92 17.82 -7.66
N ASN A 198 -15.38 17.89 -6.45
CA ASN A 198 -14.84 16.73 -5.73
C ASN A 198 -15.92 15.70 -5.44
N TRP A 199 -17.11 16.13 -5.01
CA TRP A 199 -18.25 15.25 -4.80
C TRP A 199 -18.68 14.54 -6.10
N LEU A 200 -18.74 15.26 -7.23
CA LEU A 200 -19.05 14.66 -8.53
C LEU A 200 -17.99 13.67 -9.02
N LEU A 201 -16.74 13.79 -8.57
CA LEU A 201 -15.64 12.91 -8.96
C LEU A 201 -15.54 11.65 -8.09
N HIS A 202 -15.62 11.79 -6.78
CA HIS A 202 -15.30 10.73 -5.82
C HIS A 202 -16.52 10.25 -5.01
N SER A 203 -17.70 10.83 -5.24
CA SER A 203 -18.93 10.58 -4.46
C SER A 203 -18.78 10.88 -2.96
N SER A 204 -17.65 11.46 -2.53
CA SER A 204 -17.35 11.86 -1.16
C SER A 204 -17.61 13.35 -0.98
N TRP A 205 -18.42 13.70 0.01
CA TRP A 205 -18.71 15.10 0.33
C TRP A 205 -17.62 15.67 1.23
N LEU A 206 -16.72 16.48 0.67
CA LEU A 206 -15.72 17.20 1.45
C LEU A 206 -16.38 18.35 2.22
N ARG A 207 -16.07 18.45 3.52
CA ARG A 207 -16.44 19.61 4.35
C ARG A 207 -15.68 20.86 3.88
N GLN A 208 -16.13 22.05 4.32
CA GLN A 208 -15.43 23.30 4.02
C GLN A 208 -14.05 23.36 4.69
N GLU A 209 -14.02 22.92 5.94
CA GLU A 209 -12.81 22.63 6.70
C GLU A 209 -12.57 21.13 6.62
N LEU A 210 -11.38 20.76 6.19
CA LEU A 210 -10.98 19.36 6.03
C LEU A 210 -10.78 18.75 7.42
N GLU A 211 -11.04 17.45 7.56
CA GLU A 211 -10.69 16.72 8.77
C GLU A 211 -9.17 16.50 8.81
N ILE A 212 -8.56 16.56 9.99
CA ILE A 212 -7.12 16.30 10.14
C ILE A 212 -6.81 14.89 9.64
N GLY A 213 -5.82 14.75 8.78
CA GLY A 213 -5.47 13.46 8.19
C GLY A 213 -4.75 13.58 6.86
N LEU A 214 -4.60 12.43 6.20
CA LEU A 214 -3.92 12.30 4.92
C LEU A 214 -4.93 12.29 3.77
N TYR A 215 -4.62 13.02 2.71
CA TYR A 215 -5.44 13.11 1.51
C TYR A 215 -4.60 12.78 0.28
N ASP A 216 -5.13 11.93 -0.60
CA ASP A 216 -4.70 11.89 -2.00
C ASP A 216 -5.08 13.24 -2.60
N SER A 217 -4.09 13.93 -3.14
CA SER A 217 -4.17 15.31 -3.58
C SER A 217 -3.64 15.47 -4.99
N ARG A 218 -4.36 16.26 -5.77
CA ARG A 218 -3.95 16.67 -7.10
C ARG A 218 -4.29 18.14 -7.33
N ASN A 219 -3.46 18.81 -8.13
CA ASN A 219 -3.57 20.24 -8.42
C ASN A 219 -3.57 21.10 -7.14
N PHE A 220 -2.79 20.71 -6.12
CA PHE A 220 -2.65 21.51 -4.92
C PHE A 220 -2.05 22.89 -5.27
N PRO A 221 -2.64 24.02 -4.84
CA PRO A 221 -2.22 25.34 -5.28
C PRO A 221 -0.80 25.68 -4.84
N LYS A 222 0.09 26.01 -5.80
CA LYS A 222 1.46 26.47 -5.50
C LYS A 222 1.52 27.74 -4.66
N SER A 223 0.51 28.61 -4.77
CA SER A 223 0.42 29.85 -3.98
C SER A 223 0.30 29.63 -2.48
N LEU A 224 -0.01 28.40 -2.04
CA LEU A 224 -0.09 28.06 -0.62
C LEU A 224 1.24 27.58 -0.04
N GLU A 225 2.26 27.31 -0.86
CA GLU A 225 3.58 26.89 -0.40
C GLU A 225 4.25 28.01 0.41
N LEU A 226 4.84 27.64 1.54
CA LEU A 226 5.42 28.58 2.51
C LEU A 226 6.95 28.63 2.46
N ALA A 227 7.60 27.65 1.85
CA ALA A 227 9.04 27.53 1.76
C ALA A 227 9.43 26.73 0.50
N PRO A 228 10.72 26.69 0.12
CA PRO A 228 11.20 25.72 -0.87
C PRO A 228 11.02 24.27 -0.41
N GLU A 229 10.91 23.35 -1.37
CA GLU A 229 10.82 21.92 -1.09
C GLU A 229 12.10 21.35 -0.45
N GLN A 230 11.95 20.37 0.45
CA GLN A 230 13.07 19.63 1.03
C GLN A 230 12.91 18.12 0.86
N LEU A 231 14.04 17.43 0.76
CA LEU A 231 14.16 15.98 0.54
C LEU A 231 14.04 15.21 1.86
N TRP A 232 13.14 14.24 1.94
CA TRP A 232 12.98 13.39 3.13
C TRP A 232 13.20 11.88 2.90
N GLU A 233 13.15 11.40 1.67
CA GLU A 233 13.59 10.05 1.29
C GLU A 233 14.49 10.11 0.07
N ASP A 234 15.44 9.18 -0.03
CA ASP A 234 16.34 9.11 -1.17
C ASP A 234 16.89 7.70 -1.36
N TYR A 235 16.72 7.13 -2.56
CA TYR A 235 17.05 5.74 -2.86
C TYR A 235 17.77 5.61 -4.19
N HIS A 236 18.97 5.04 -4.17
CA HIS A 236 19.84 4.81 -5.32
C HIS A 236 19.81 3.32 -5.70
N PHE A 237 18.91 2.94 -6.60
CA PHE A 237 18.56 1.54 -6.81
C PHE A 237 19.61 0.71 -7.56
N SER A 238 20.49 1.35 -8.32
CA SER A 238 21.50 0.67 -9.14
C SER A 238 22.80 0.31 -8.38
N CYS A 239 22.88 0.59 -7.08
CA CYS A 239 24.08 0.34 -6.26
C CYS A 239 23.66 -0.13 -4.87
N LEU A 240 23.92 -1.40 -4.54
CA LEU A 240 23.54 -1.97 -3.25
C LEU A 240 24.22 -1.28 -2.07
N ASP A 241 25.51 -0.91 -2.21
CA ASP A 241 26.28 -0.26 -1.14
C ASP A 241 25.71 1.14 -0.80
N GLU A 242 25.09 1.81 -1.78
CA GLU A 242 24.34 3.05 -1.55
C GLU A 242 22.92 2.77 -1.03
N LEU A 243 22.22 1.77 -1.59
CA LEU A 243 20.82 1.48 -1.28
C LEU A 243 20.62 0.87 0.12
N GLU A 244 21.46 -0.08 0.53
CA GLU A 244 21.33 -0.80 1.80
C GLU A 244 21.24 0.16 3.01
N PRO A 245 22.16 1.15 3.19
CA PRO A 245 22.04 2.12 4.28
C PRO A 245 20.85 3.07 4.10
N GLN A 246 20.33 3.24 2.88
CA GLN A 246 19.15 4.07 2.61
C GLN A 246 17.83 3.37 2.97
N LEU A 247 17.81 2.07 3.26
CA LEU A 247 16.58 1.36 3.66
C LEU A 247 16.02 1.82 5.02
N LEU A 248 16.86 2.42 5.88
CA LEU A 248 16.44 3.01 7.14
C LEU A 248 16.92 4.47 7.20
N GLN A 249 16.01 5.43 7.08
CA GLN A 249 16.34 6.85 7.06
C GLN A 249 15.74 7.56 8.27
N LYS A 250 16.51 8.45 8.86
CA LYS A 250 16.01 9.44 9.83
C LYS A 250 16.47 10.82 9.39
N ARG A 251 15.55 11.77 9.31
CA ARG A 251 15.85 13.14 8.90
C ARG A 251 15.15 14.13 9.82
N HIS A 252 15.82 15.24 10.04
CA HIS A 252 15.25 16.41 10.69
C HIS A 252 15.35 17.56 9.69
N LEU A 253 14.20 18.14 9.35
CA LEU A 253 14.06 19.20 8.38
C LEU A 253 13.62 20.46 9.10
N THR A 254 14.27 21.58 8.79
CA THR A 254 13.87 22.89 9.29
C THR A 254 13.51 23.77 8.08
N PHE A 255 12.24 24.10 7.95
CA PHE A 255 11.76 25.00 6.90
C PHE A 255 11.80 26.44 7.41
N SER A 256 12.40 27.34 6.63
CA SER A 256 12.27 28.79 6.85
C SER A 256 10.97 29.27 6.22
N VAL A 257 10.00 29.65 7.04
CA VAL A 257 8.68 30.14 6.62
C VAL A 257 8.53 31.62 6.99
N PRO A 258 7.73 32.42 6.27
CA PRO A 258 7.54 33.83 6.62
C PRO A 258 7.00 33.95 8.06
N PRO A 259 7.61 34.78 8.94
CA PRO A 259 7.18 34.91 10.32
C PRO A 259 5.69 35.25 10.47
N GLY A 260 5.01 34.58 11.40
CA GLY A 260 3.57 34.72 11.62
C GLY A 260 2.70 34.02 10.57
N SER A 261 3.27 33.25 9.64
CA SER A 261 2.49 32.42 8.74
C SER A 261 1.79 31.29 9.49
N GLU A 262 0.54 31.03 9.08
CA GLU A 262 -0.22 29.87 9.51
C GLU A 262 0.11 28.68 8.60
N VAL A 263 0.65 27.60 9.18
CA VAL A 263 0.88 26.31 8.53
C VAL A 263 -0.34 25.43 8.77
N GLY A 264 -1.03 25.02 7.70
CA GLY A 264 -2.21 24.15 7.77
C GLY A 264 -1.95 22.73 7.29
N GLY A 265 -0.69 22.40 6.99
CA GLY A 265 -0.31 21.07 6.54
C GLY A 265 1.04 21.01 5.87
N VAL A 266 1.38 19.81 5.41
CA VAL A 266 2.53 19.56 4.52
C VAL A 266 2.06 18.82 3.27
N LEU A 267 2.62 19.18 2.12
CA LEU A 267 2.41 18.50 0.85
C LEU A 267 3.62 17.62 0.55
N LEU A 268 3.38 16.37 0.15
CA LEU A 268 4.38 15.33 -0.08
C LEU A 268 4.25 14.78 -1.49
N TRP A 269 5.38 14.49 -2.13
CA TRP A 269 5.37 13.90 -3.47
C TRP A 269 6.69 13.20 -3.77
N MET A 270 6.67 12.43 -4.85
CA MET A 270 7.83 11.69 -5.34
C MET A 270 8.47 12.41 -6.54
N ARG A 271 9.79 12.33 -6.59
CA ARG A 271 10.58 12.54 -7.79
C ARG A 271 11.38 11.28 -8.11
N THR A 272 11.36 10.83 -9.35
CA THR A 272 12.16 9.68 -9.79
C THR A 272 13.02 10.03 -11.01
N GLU A 273 14.23 9.49 -11.02
CA GLU A 273 15.10 9.47 -12.18
C GLU A 273 15.08 8.06 -12.78
N LEU A 274 14.46 7.92 -13.94
CA LEU A 274 14.32 6.63 -14.62
C LEU A 274 15.64 6.20 -15.27
N SER A 275 16.38 7.18 -15.78
CA SER A 275 17.71 7.07 -16.42
C SER A 275 18.35 8.46 -16.40
N GLU A 276 19.64 8.58 -16.73
CA GLU A 276 20.37 9.85 -16.68
C GLU A 276 19.64 10.96 -17.46
N GLY A 277 19.26 12.04 -16.76
CA GLY A 277 18.56 13.19 -17.34
C GLY A 277 17.08 12.93 -17.72
N ASN A 278 16.53 11.78 -17.36
CA ASN A 278 15.12 11.41 -17.55
C ASN A 278 14.41 11.36 -16.20
N VAL A 279 13.97 12.54 -15.76
CA VAL A 279 13.38 12.77 -14.44
C VAL A 279 11.88 13.02 -14.58
N ILE A 280 11.11 12.42 -13.68
CA ILE A 280 9.69 12.70 -13.47
C ILE A 280 9.53 13.24 -12.05
N ASP A 281 8.91 14.41 -11.92
CA ASP A 281 8.59 15.04 -10.64
C ASP A 281 7.08 15.23 -10.54
N THR A 282 6.41 14.46 -9.67
CA THR A 282 4.93 14.44 -9.62
C THR A 282 4.31 15.73 -9.07
N ARG A 283 5.13 16.67 -8.58
CA ARG A 283 4.70 18.05 -8.27
C ARG A 283 4.60 18.92 -9.51
N ARG A 284 5.42 18.65 -10.53
CA ARG A 284 5.60 19.46 -11.74
C ARG A 284 4.92 18.84 -12.95
N ASP A 285 4.98 17.52 -13.05
CA ASP A 285 4.52 16.72 -14.17
C ASP A 285 3.11 16.17 -13.95
N PHE A 286 2.34 16.06 -15.02
CA PHE A 286 0.97 15.54 -14.97
C PHE A 286 0.96 14.03 -15.21
N THR A 287 1.19 13.27 -14.14
CA THR A 287 1.20 11.80 -14.16
C THR A 287 -0.04 11.19 -13.50
N SER A 288 -0.21 9.88 -13.59
CA SER A 288 -1.18 9.13 -12.80
C SER A 288 -0.83 9.11 -11.31
N TRP A 289 0.45 9.17 -10.94
CA TRP A 289 0.87 9.41 -9.56
C TRP A 289 0.35 10.75 -9.04
N ASN A 290 -0.17 10.74 -7.83
CA ASN A 290 -0.66 11.91 -7.11
C ASN A 290 0.38 12.43 -6.11
N GLN A 291 -0.05 13.39 -5.30
CA GLN A 291 0.66 13.94 -4.17
C GLN A 291 -0.14 13.59 -2.91
N TYR A 292 0.50 13.53 -1.76
CA TYR A 292 -0.23 13.51 -0.49
C TYR A 292 -0.31 14.90 0.10
N TYR A 293 -1.49 15.29 0.55
CA TYR A 293 -1.67 16.42 1.43
C TYR A 293 -1.94 15.92 2.85
N MET A 294 -1.01 16.15 3.76
CA MET A 294 -1.21 15.92 5.18
C MET A 294 -1.82 17.19 5.78
N HIS A 295 -3.13 17.17 5.98
CA HIS A 295 -3.86 18.26 6.64
C HIS A 295 -3.63 18.21 8.14
N LEU A 296 -3.18 19.33 8.70
CA LEU A 296 -2.83 19.47 10.11
C LEU A 296 -3.76 20.49 10.77
N GLU A 297 -3.85 20.42 12.11
CA GLU A 297 -4.38 21.57 12.84
C GLU A 297 -3.52 22.81 12.53
N PRO A 298 -4.14 23.94 12.17
CA PRO A 298 -3.38 25.13 11.84
C PRO A 298 -2.50 25.60 13.00
N GLN A 299 -1.23 25.85 12.73
CA GLN A 299 -0.25 26.32 13.70
C GLN A 299 0.43 27.59 13.18
N VAL A 300 0.62 28.59 14.04
CA VAL A 300 1.27 29.85 13.68
C VAL A 300 2.76 29.75 13.98
N CYS A 301 3.59 29.89 12.94
CA CYS A 301 5.04 29.89 13.07
C CYS A 301 5.54 31.31 13.38
N HIS A 302 5.51 31.71 14.65
CA HIS A 302 5.98 33.04 15.08
C HIS A 302 7.47 33.24 14.81
N ASP A 303 8.28 32.22 15.08
CA ASP A 303 9.75 32.29 14.99
C ASP A 303 10.28 32.09 13.55
N GLY A 304 9.38 32.01 12.56
CA GLY A 304 9.76 31.88 11.15
C GLY A 304 10.29 30.50 10.75
N HIS A 305 10.10 29.49 11.59
CA HIS A 305 10.56 28.13 11.35
C HIS A 305 9.45 27.09 11.57
N LEU A 306 9.53 26.00 10.79
CA LEU A 306 8.76 24.77 11.02
C LEU A 306 9.73 23.59 10.99
N ASP A 307 9.80 22.87 12.11
CA ASP A 307 10.59 21.66 12.23
C ASP A 307 9.75 20.41 11.95
N VAL A 308 10.35 19.50 11.18
CA VAL A 308 9.77 18.20 10.84
C VAL A 308 10.82 17.11 11.06
N SER A 309 10.52 16.15 11.94
CA SER A 309 11.32 14.94 12.12
C SER A 309 10.65 13.78 11.43
N ILE A 310 11.43 12.95 10.73
CA ILE A 310 10.90 11.86 9.92
C ILE A 310 11.78 10.64 10.09
N ALA A 311 11.17 9.48 10.31
CA ALA A 311 11.83 8.19 10.25
C ALA A 311 11.10 7.29 9.24
N VAL A 312 11.87 6.59 8.41
CA VAL A 312 11.37 5.66 7.40
C VAL A 312 12.10 4.34 7.53
N ASP A 313 11.33 3.26 7.61
CA ASP A 313 11.81 1.88 7.56
C ASP A 313 11.24 1.20 6.31
N ALA A 314 12.07 1.14 5.26
CA ALA A 314 11.77 0.57 3.96
C ALA A 314 12.52 -0.76 3.73
N ARG A 315 12.91 -1.47 4.80
CA ARG A 315 13.58 -2.77 4.71
C ARG A 315 12.65 -3.91 4.25
N THR A 316 11.35 -3.69 4.33
CA THR A 316 10.29 -4.61 3.90
C THR A 316 9.34 -3.93 2.92
N GLU A 317 8.56 -4.71 2.16
CA GLU A 317 7.51 -4.17 1.27
C GLU A 317 6.40 -3.43 2.06
N ASP A 318 6.19 -3.76 3.34
CA ASP A 318 5.35 -2.97 4.26
C ASP A 318 6.20 -1.86 4.89
N VAL A 319 6.24 -0.71 4.22
CA VAL A 319 7.05 0.43 4.66
C VAL A 319 6.41 1.14 5.85
N LYS A 320 7.24 1.51 6.83
CA LYS A 320 6.80 2.24 8.02
C LYS A 320 7.36 3.64 8.03
N TYR A 321 6.50 4.60 8.35
CA TYR A 321 6.80 6.01 8.44
C TYR A 321 6.39 6.53 9.80
N GLU A 322 7.27 7.33 10.41
CA GLU A 322 6.98 8.13 11.58
C GLU A 322 7.33 9.58 11.25
N LEU A 323 6.34 10.46 11.27
CA LEU A 323 6.50 11.88 10.98
C LEU A 323 6.08 12.69 12.20
N GLN A 324 6.92 13.60 12.65
CA GLN A 324 6.58 14.60 13.65
C GLN A 324 6.66 15.98 13.01
N VAL A 325 5.55 16.70 12.98
CA VAL A 325 5.47 18.08 12.46
C VAL A 325 5.14 19.00 13.63
N GLY A 326 6.11 19.83 14.04
CA GLY A 326 6.02 20.59 15.29
C GLY A 326 5.84 19.67 16.50
N SER A 327 4.75 19.85 17.25
CA SER A 327 4.44 19.06 18.45
C SER A 327 3.61 17.79 18.21
N ARG A 328 3.20 17.52 16.96
CA ARG A 328 2.31 16.39 16.62
C ARG A 328 3.04 15.28 15.89
N SER A 329 2.77 14.04 16.26
CA SER A 329 3.30 12.84 15.62
C SER A 329 2.24 12.11 14.79
N PHE A 330 2.67 11.53 13.68
CA PHE A 330 1.90 10.82 12.67
C PHE A 330 2.62 9.52 12.33
N GLN A 331 1.87 8.45 12.11
CA GLN A 331 2.40 7.19 11.60
C GLN A 331 1.67 6.80 10.31
N MET A 332 2.42 6.25 9.36
CA MET A 332 1.90 5.72 8.10
C MET A 332 2.58 4.36 7.85
N GLY A 333 1.83 3.31 7.50
CA GLY A 333 2.32 1.90 7.47
C GLY A 333 1.46 0.98 8.36
N THR A 334 1.51 -0.35 8.18
CA THR A 334 0.64 -1.30 8.93
C THR A 334 1.34 -1.99 10.11
N ALA A 335 0.67 -2.50 11.15
CA ALA A 335 -0.67 -3.08 11.30
C ALA A 335 -1.38 -2.61 12.59
N VAL A 336 -2.17 -1.55 12.45
CA VAL A 336 -3.14 -1.09 13.43
C VAL A 336 -4.45 -0.89 12.66
N ASP A 337 -5.59 -1.17 13.30
CA ASP A 337 -6.97 -1.14 12.79
C ASP A 337 -7.41 -2.35 11.93
N LYS A 338 -6.80 -3.53 12.14
CA LYS A 338 -7.29 -4.80 11.55
C LYS A 338 -8.29 -5.50 12.46
N LYS A 339 -9.36 -6.07 11.89
CA LYS A 339 -10.25 -6.96 12.64
C LYS A 339 -9.60 -8.33 12.79
N LEU A 340 -9.35 -8.75 14.02
CA LEU A 340 -8.72 -10.02 14.34
C LEU A 340 -9.72 -11.00 14.92
N LEU A 341 -9.54 -12.28 14.58
CA LEU A 341 -9.98 -13.42 15.37
C LEU A 341 -8.79 -13.87 16.21
N ILE A 342 -8.98 -13.93 17.52
CA ILE A 342 -7.96 -14.26 18.50
C ILE A 342 -8.47 -15.47 19.28
N ILE A 343 -7.72 -16.57 19.22
CA ILE A 343 -8.02 -17.77 20.01
C ILE A 343 -7.12 -17.77 21.22
N LEU A 344 -7.73 -17.74 22.40
CA LEU A 344 -7.03 -17.83 23.67
C LEU A 344 -6.71 -19.28 24.04
N ARG A 345 -5.75 -19.46 24.95
CA ARG A 345 -5.33 -20.79 25.44
C ARG A 345 -6.45 -21.54 26.17
N ASP A 346 -7.42 -20.83 26.75
CA ASP A 346 -8.62 -21.40 27.38
C ASP A 346 -9.72 -21.77 26.37
N GLY A 347 -9.47 -21.61 25.06
CA GLY A 347 -10.40 -21.98 23.99
C GLY A 347 -11.40 -20.87 23.60
N ARG A 348 -11.38 -19.73 24.30
CA ARG A 348 -12.22 -18.57 23.98
C ARG A 348 -11.82 -17.96 22.64
N LYS A 349 -12.82 -17.49 21.89
CA LYS A 349 -12.67 -16.91 20.55
C LYS A 349 -13.09 -15.45 20.63
N LEU A 350 -12.11 -14.56 20.60
CA LEU A 350 -12.33 -13.12 20.65
C LEU A 350 -12.25 -12.54 19.23
N ILE A 351 -13.14 -11.63 18.90
CA ILE A 351 -13.12 -10.89 17.64
C ILE A 351 -13.14 -9.41 17.96
N GLY A 352 -12.20 -8.63 17.41
CA GLY A 352 -12.15 -7.18 17.65
C GLY A 352 -11.12 -6.48 16.79
N TRP A 353 -11.03 -5.16 16.93
CA TRP A 353 -10.14 -4.32 16.13
C TRP A 353 -8.81 -4.10 16.85
N LEU A 354 -7.72 -4.58 16.27
CA LEU A 354 -6.37 -4.41 16.81
C LEU A 354 -5.97 -2.94 16.78
N ARG A 355 -5.67 -2.34 17.93
CA ARG A 355 -5.21 -0.95 18.05
C ARG A 355 -3.71 -0.82 18.24
N THR A 356 -3.07 -1.80 18.88
CA THR A 356 -1.61 -1.87 18.97
C THR A 356 -1.20 -3.27 19.41
N PHE A 357 0.05 -3.63 19.12
CA PHE A 357 0.68 -4.84 19.63
C PHE A 357 2.14 -4.59 19.98
N ASP A 358 2.72 -5.48 20.77
CA ASP A 358 4.16 -5.48 21.07
C ASP A 358 4.86 -6.77 20.61
N GLN A 359 6.18 -6.82 20.79
CA GLN A 359 7.02 -7.97 20.42
C GLN A 359 6.70 -9.26 21.20
N PHE A 360 5.94 -9.17 22.29
CA PHE A 360 5.52 -10.31 23.11
C PHE A 360 4.11 -10.78 22.76
N ALA A 361 3.53 -10.26 21.67
CA ALA A 361 2.16 -10.51 21.23
C ALA A 361 1.10 -10.07 22.26
N ASN A 362 1.39 -9.05 23.09
CA ASN A 362 0.33 -8.37 23.83
C ASN A 362 -0.49 -7.53 22.86
N LEU A 363 -1.82 -7.65 22.89
CA LEU A 363 -2.73 -7.02 21.93
C LEU A 363 -3.66 -6.05 22.66
N LEU A 364 -3.70 -4.79 22.23
CA LEU A 364 -4.80 -3.88 22.59
C LEU A 364 -5.87 -3.99 21.50
N VAL A 365 -7.07 -4.42 21.88
CA VAL A 365 -8.15 -4.70 20.94
C VAL A 365 -9.41 -3.97 21.36
N GLU A 366 -10.04 -3.24 20.45
CA GLU A 366 -11.29 -2.50 20.67
C GLU A 366 -12.50 -3.22 20.07
N HIS A 367 -13.68 -2.92 20.62
CA HIS A 367 -14.96 -3.53 20.25
C HIS A 367 -14.91 -5.06 20.21
N VAL A 368 -14.24 -5.63 21.21
CA VAL A 368 -14.09 -7.07 21.36
C VAL A 368 -15.46 -7.67 21.62
N VAL A 369 -15.78 -8.70 20.85
CA VAL A 369 -16.83 -9.65 21.15
C VAL A 369 -16.20 -11.01 21.43
N GLU A 370 -16.76 -11.74 22.38
CA GLU A 370 -16.50 -13.15 22.53
C GLU A 370 -17.55 -13.94 21.75
N ARG A 371 -17.09 -14.76 20.81
CA ARG A 371 -17.94 -15.53 19.91
C ARG A 371 -18.07 -16.98 20.38
N HIS A 372 -19.29 -17.36 20.69
CA HIS A 372 -19.71 -18.71 21.01
C HIS A 372 -20.26 -19.39 19.74
N ILE A 373 -19.85 -20.63 19.44
CA ILE A 373 -20.14 -21.29 18.16
C ILE A 373 -20.60 -22.73 18.40
N ILE A 374 -21.77 -23.08 17.88
CA ILE A 374 -22.24 -24.47 17.77
C ILE A 374 -21.94 -24.94 16.35
N PHE A 375 -20.87 -25.71 16.20
CA PHE A 375 -20.37 -26.13 14.88
C PHE A 375 -21.33 -27.06 14.15
N GLU A 376 -22.00 -27.96 14.86
CA GLU A 376 -22.95 -28.93 14.28
C GLU A 376 -24.13 -28.24 13.60
N GLU A 377 -24.58 -27.14 14.20
CA GLU A 377 -25.76 -26.39 13.76
C GLU A 377 -25.39 -25.14 12.95
N LYS A 378 -24.09 -24.86 12.79
CA LYS A 378 -23.55 -23.66 12.14
C LYS A 378 -24.16 -22.36 12.66
N VAL A 379 -24.35 -22.27 13.98
CA VAL A 379 -24.87 -21.08 14.63
C VAL A 379 -23.86 -20.47 15.59
N TYR A 380 -23.95 -19.15 15.78
CA TYR A 380 -23.11 -18.42 16.73
C TYR A 380 -23.89 -17.38 17.53
N ALA A 381 -23.31 -16.94 18.64
CA ALA A 381 -23.75 -15.76 19.38
C ALA A 381 -22.53 -14.99 19.91
N ASP A 382 -22.64 -13.66 19.94
CA ASP A 382 -21.56 -12.77 20.37
C ASP A 382 -21.90 -12.11 21.72
N ILE A 383 -20.93 -12.08 22.64
CA ILE A 383 -20.99 -11.32 23.89
C ILE A 383 -20.04 -10.12 23.77
N TYR A 384 -20.56 -8.91 23.88
CA TYR A 384 -19.74 -7.69 23.78
C TYR A 384 -18.91 -7.47 25.05
N LEU A 385 -17.59 -7.33 24.89
CA LEU A 385 -16.60 -7.17 25.96
C LEU A 385 -15.91 -5.79 25.96
N GLY A 386 -16.12 -4.95 24.94
CA GLY A 386 -15.56 -3.60 24.89
C GLY A 386 -14.09 -3.58 24.49
N THR A 387 -13.24 -2.86 25.24
CA THR A 387 -11.81 -2.75 24.95
C THR A 387 -11.02 -3.65 25.88
N MET A 388 -10.13 -4.48 25.32
CA MET A 388 -9.34 -5.44 26.08
C MET A 388 -7.85 -5.29 25.78
N LEU A 389 -7.04 -5.44 26.84
CA LEU A 389 -5.62 -5.75 26.74
C LEU A 389 -5.44 -7.25 26.93
N ILE A 390 -5.08 -7.96 25.86
CA ILE A 390 -4.86 -9.40 25.85
C ILE A 390 -3.36 -9.63 25.98
N ARG A 391 -2.94 -10.38 27.00
CA ARG A 391 -1.53 -10.74 27.18
C ARG A 391 -1.12 -11.84 26.20
N GLY A 392 0.05 -11.71 25.58
CA GLY A 392 0.51 -12.63 24.55
C GLY A 392 0.72 -14.07 25.01
N GLU A 393 1.04 -14.28 26.29
CA GLU A 393 1.14 -15.62 26.90
C GLU A 393 -0.18 -16.42 26.86
N ASN A 394 -1.31 -15.69 26.84
CA ASN A 394 -2.66 -16.25 26.76
C ASN A 394 -3.16 -16.41 25.32
N VAL A 395 -2.44 -15.85 24.33
CA VAL A 395 -2.78 -15.98 22.91
C VAL A 395 -2.25 -17.31 22.41
N CYS A 396 -3.15 -18.14 21.87
CA CYS A 396 -2.77 -19.38 21.19
C CYS A 396 -2.42 -19.07 19.73
N LEU A 397 -3.34 -18.41 19.03
CA LEU A 397 -3.14 -17.88 17.69
C LEU A 397 -4.07 -16.70 17.46
N PHE A 398 -3.73 -15.87 16.48
CA PHE A 398 -4.62 -14.84 15.96
C PHE A 398 -4.47 -14.74 14.45
N GLY A 399 -5.54 -14.31 13.78
CA GLY A 399 -5.57 -14.13 12.35
C GLY A 399 -6.50 -12.99 11.98
N GLU A 400 -6.20 -12.34 10.86
CA GLU A 400 -7.06 -11.31 10.29
C GLU A 400 -8.37 -11.91 9.79
N VAL A 401 -9.48 -11.21 10.06
CA VAL A 401 -10.82 -11.55 9.60
C VAL A 401 -11.26 -10.49 8.61
N ASP A 402 -11.54 -10.94 7.38
CA ASP A 402 -12.17 -10.12 6.36
C ASP A 402 -13.63 -9.83 6.77
N PRO A 403 -14.01 -8.55 7.01
CA PRO A 403 -15.37 -8.19 7.43
C PRO A 403 -16.42 -8.44 6.35
N ASP A 404 -16.04 -8.54 5.07
CA ASP A 404 -16.96 -8.70 3.94
C ASP A 404 -17.18 -10.18 3.56
N ARG A 405 -16.42 -11.10 4.17
CA ARG A 405 -16.53 -12.54 3.90
C ARG A 405 -17.59 -13.18 4.79
N GLN A 406 -18.65 -13.72 4.18
CA GLN A 406 -19.64 -14.55 4.89
C GLN A 406 -18.98 -15.86 5.38
N ASP A 407 -18.97 -16.06 6.70
CA ASP A 407 -18.36 -17.22 7.38
C ASP A 407 -19.25 -18.48 7.36
N GLY A 408 -20.44 -18.39 6.75
CA GLY A 408 -21.39 -19.50 6.64
C GLY A 408 -22.04 -19.89 7.97
N LEU A 409 -21.87 -19.07 9.02
CA LEU A 409 -22.52 -19.21 10.30
C LEU A 409 -23.75 -18.29 10.38
N ARG A 410 -24.75 -18.71 11.15
CA ARG A 410 -25.97 -17.92 11.38
C ARG A 410 -26.07 -17.48 12.83
N GLU A 411 -26.35 -16.20 13.06
CA GLU A 411 -26.57 -15.71 14.42
C GLU A 411 -27.82 -16.36 15.04
N ALA A 412 -27.72 -16.75 16.32
CA ALA A 412 -28.80 -17.33 17.10
C ALA A 412 -28.90 -16.66 18.50
N PRO A 413 -30.05 -16.76 19.20
CA PRO A 413 -30.20 -16.18 20.52
C PRO A 413 -29.12 -16.67 21.50
N LEU A 414 -28.47 -15.75 22.21
CA LEU A 414 -27.37 -16.06 23.13
C LEU A 414 -27.74 -17.15 24.15
N ALA A 415 -28.93 -17.07 24.75
CA ALA A 415 -29.42 -18.05 25.72
C ALA A 415 -29.50 -19.47 25.14
N TYR A 416 -29.82 -19.60 23.84
CA TYR A 416 -29.85 -20.88 23.16
C TYR A 416 -28.45 -21.44 22.95
N VAL A 417 -27.52 -20.62 22.45
CA VAL A 417 -26.13 -21.02 22.19
C VAL A 417 -25.44 -21.46 23.48
N LEU A 418 -25.54 -20.66 24.55
CA LEU A 418 -24.93 -20.99 25.84
C LEU A 418 -25.52 -22.26 26.47
N ALA A 419 -26.84 -22.46 26.37
CA ALA A 419 -27.47 -23.68 26.87
C ALA A 419 -26.99 -24.93 26.13
N LYS A 420 -26.73 -24.80 24.82
CA LYS A 420 -26.23 -25.89 23.99
C LYS A 420 -24.75 -26.19 24.25
N GLU A 421 -23.91 -25.18 24.40
CA GLU A 421 -22.51 -25.36 24.81
C GLU A 421 -22.41 -26.10 26.14
N ALA A 422 -23.20 -25.69 27.15
CA ALA A 422 -23.22 -26.37 28.45
C ALA A 422 -23.68 -27.84 28.36
N GLN A 423 -24.60 -28.17 27.45
CA GLN A 423 -25.00 -29.56 27.19
C GLN A 423 -23.89 -30.37 26.52
N ASN A 424 -23.16 -29.77 25.59
CA ASN A 424 -22.03 -30.42 24.91
C ASN A 424 -20.90 -30.69 25.90
N GLU A 425 -20.53 -29.70 26.73
CA GLU A 425 -19.51 -29.84 27.78
C GLU A 425 -19.88 -30.90 28.82
N ALA A 426 -21.15 -30.95 29.26
CA ALA A 426 -21.62 -31.99 30.18
C ALA A 426 -21.61 -33.40 29.55
N SER A 427 -21.81 -33.49 28.23
CA SER A 427 -21.80 -34.76 27.49
C SER A 427 -20.38 -35.26 27.23
N ASP A 428 -19.45 -34.35 26.91
CA ASP A 428 -18.04 -34.66 26.72
C ASP A 428 -17.33 -34.93 28.04
N GLY A 429 -17.69 -34.24 29.12
CA GLY A 429 -17.21 -34.53 30.48
C GLY A 429 -17.64 -35.93 30.97
N LYS A 430 -18.85 -36.37 30.64
CA LYS A 430 -19.31 -37.75 30.92
C LYS A 430 -18.54 -38.79 30.09
N LYS A 431 -18.36 -38.56 28.79
CA LYS A 431 -17.53 -39.45 27.94
C LYS A 431 -16.07 -39.52 28.41
N GLY A 432 -15.50 -38.41 28.87
CA GLY A 432 -14.17 -38.37 29.46
C GLY A 432 -14.09 -39.19 30.75
N MET A 433 -15.05 -39.00 31.68
CA MET A 433 -15.13 -39.79 32.91
C MET A 433 -15.31 -41.30 32.65
N ASP A 434 -16.13 -41.69 31.68
CA ASP A 434 -16.32 -43.09 31.30
C ASP A 434 -15.03 -43.70 30.72
N LEU A 435 -14.27 -42.93 29.93
CA LEU A 435 -12.96 -43.35 29.39
C LEU A 435 -11.87 -43.51 30.46
N PHE A 436 -11.94 -42.76 31.57
CA PHE A 436 -11.01 -42.91 32.70
C PHE A 436 -11.47 -43.93 33.73
N ALA A 437 -12.77 -44.23 33.83
CA ALA A 437 -13.30 -45.29 34.68
C ALA A 437 -12.95 -46.70 34.14
N ASP A 438 -12.78 -46.84 32.82
CA ASP A 438 -12.28 -48.07 32.17
C ASP A 438 -10.75 -48.19 32.20
N ALA A 439 -10.04 -47.25 32.85
CA ALA A 439 -8.59 -47.17 32.89
C ALA A 439 -8.04 -47.07 34.34
N GLU A 440 -8.32 -48.08 35.17
CA GLU A 440 -7.50 -48.40 36.35
C GLU A 440 -7.26 -49.93 36.40
N PRO A 441 -6.13 -50.38 36.97
CA PRO A 441 -4.98 -50.94 36.24
C PRO A 441 -5.08 -52.39 35.75
#